data_AF-A0A412K5P7-F1
#
_entry.id   AF-A0A412K5P7-F1
#
_cell.length_a   1.000
_cell.length_b   1.000
_cell.length_c   1.000
_cell.angle_alpha   90.00
_cell.angle_beta   90.00
_cell.angle_gamma   90.00
#
_symmetry.space_group_name_H-M   'P 1'
#
loop_
_entity.id
_entity.type
_entity.pdbx_description
1 polymer ?
#
loop_
_entity_poly.entity_id
_entity_poly.type
_entity_poly.pdbx_seq_one_letter_code
_entity_poly.pdbx_strand_id
1 'polypeptide(L)'
;MRRTKANRALTFVMAAALLIGSIHGVGAKEQSKAYDAPELTLTQGVTDYDLTEGITYDSEKYTLSVTDTGNFDINVAGDYEISYALTEKESSVSETESVENTESADIIESTETVSGTETVDTTETIENTDQTPEGDDQTSGTDTADQDKPDQPADEDEADSAKAPADSGNAGQTQGTSTGAGEAQESENQNDGNTDTVKEESSDTDTVNITEEQTPKAANATQEVINFSRTVKVVAAEEPVESYAVNEGIATYANVQGNYTVNLGTPVWTDKTQQKFQYTNVKIDTGSDDISLMTITLSNGKLPDVILNDATVKDDYGRSATWIFMDKKSSQEIEKKIQNMTFDYVKDMNVYVSINANENEGFDSNLDNLKLTQWSKNGHFYLYVKEKVSWTIAYDRAKDYKLGGERGYLATIITNDELSYILTLQTGQTWTAGTRLIMKDGSIINDTPFKRITNGIVKYGQDYYWAAGPETGAKIVSLWGSGEPNRAPISYAALNGTIADVQGQESCVMVRNTNIKTLNDIIEGNVPGNTDITAGGFFVEFGGYADGADPGQPDNTKKGETNVLVAPMDAEAVINGVKYAPLADALDTAQAGDTVEIVKDNVTAVTGGTLKKV
;
A
#
# COMPACT_ATOMS: atom_id res chain seq x y z
N MET A 1 -19.69 46.88 5.15
CA MET A 1 -21.11 46.43 5.27
C MET A 1 -21.28 45.25 4.33
N ARG A 2 -22.01 44.15 4.62
CA ARG A 2 -22.71 43.68 5.83
C ARG A 2 -22.18 42.28 6.22
N ARG A 3 -22.60 41.74 7.37
CA ARG A 3 -22.29 40.37 7.84
C ARG A 3 -23.39 39.39 7.41
N THR A 4 -23.03 38.11 7.22
CA THR A 4 -23.64 36.96 7.94
C THR A 4 -22.73 35.72 7.87
N LYS A 5 -22.89 34.80 8.83
CA LYS A 5 -22.29 33.46 8.86
C LYS A 5 -23.36 32.40 8.52
N ALA A 6 -22.96 31.22 8.06
CA ALA A 6 -23.54 29.94 8.46
C ALA A 6 -22.62 28.77 8.07
N ASN A 7 -22.60 27.70 8.86
CA ASN A 7 -21.89 26.45 8.55
C ASN A 7 -22.81 25.52 7.73
N ARG A 8 -22.25 24.59 6.95
CA ARG A 8 -22.91 23.31 6.61
C ARG A 8 -21.88 22.19 6.73
N ALA A 9 -22.34 20.99 7.09
CA ALA A 9 -21.50 19.82 7.29
C ALA A 9 -21.03 19.23 5.96
N LEU A 10 -19.92 18.49 6.00
CA LEU A 10 -19.50 17.58 4.95
C LEU A 10 -20.15 16.22 5.22
N THR A 11 -20.92 15.71 4.26
CA THR A 11 -21.55 14.37 4.33
C THR A 11 -21.11 13.63 3.09
N PHE A 12 -20.48 12.47 3.27
CA PHE A 12 -20.06 11.61 2.18
C PHE A 12 -21.29 11.01 1.46
N VAL A 13 -21.18 10.87 0.14
CA VAL A 13 -22.15 10.16 -0.69
C VAL A 13 -21.33 9.20 -1.55
N MET A 14 -21.56 7.89 -1.40
CA MET A 14 -20.95 6.89 -2.28
C MET A 14 -21.48 7.05 -3.71
N ALA A 15 -20.59 6.92 -4.69
CA ALA A 15 -20.95 6.96 -6.10
C ALA A 15 -21.14 5.54 -6.64
N ALA A 16 -22.37 5.17 -7.00
CA ALA A 16 -22.64 3.95 -7.76
C ALA A 16 -22.23 4.15 -9.23
N ALA A 17 -21.25 3.38 -9.70
CA ALA A 17 -20.80 3.44 -11.10
C ALA A 17 -21.64 2.50 -11.98
N LEU A 18 -22.38 3.06 -12.95
CA LEU A 18 -23.03 2.25 -13.98
C LEU A 18 -22.00 1.73 -14.99
N LEU A 19 -21.92 0.40 -15.11
CA LEU A 19 -21.21 -0.28 -16.20
C LEU A 19 -22.24 -0.86 -17.17
N ILE A 20 -22.56 -0.12 -18.24
CA ILE A 20 -23.45 -0.59 -19.31
C ILE A 20 -22.58 -1.30 -20.38
N GLY A 21 -22.62 -2.63 -20.38
CA GLY A 21 -22.08 -3.45 -21.47
C GLY A 21 -22.98 -3.39 -22.72
N SER A 22 -22.37 -3.39 -23.90
CA SER A 22 -23.09 -3.22 -25.18
C SER A 22 -24.02 -4.39 -25.54
N ILE A 23 -25.19 -4.05 -26.08
CA ILE A 23 -26.22 -5.00 -26.52
C ILE A 23 -25.75 -5.77 -27.77
N HIS A 24 -25.90 -7.10 -27.76
CA HIS A 24 -26.05 -7.91 -28.97
C HIS A 24 -27.15 -8.97 -28.75
N GLY A 25 -28.35 -8.72 -29.26
CA GLY A 25 -29.48 -9.63 -29.15
C GLY A 25 -29.61 -10.56 -30.36
N VAL A 26 -29.60 -11.87 -30.11
CA VAL A 26 -30.25 -12.86 -30.99
C VAL A 26 -31.12 -13.74 -30.09
N GLY A 27 -32.43 -13.74 -30.34
CA GLY A 27 -33.41 -14.28 -29.39
C GLY A 27 -33.41 -15.80 -29.29
N ALA A 28 -32.67 -16.34 -28.32
CA ALA A 28 -33.19 -17.45 -27.54
C ALA A 28 -34.39 -16.93 -26.72
N LYS A 29 -35.42 -17.77 -26.55
CA LYS A 29 -36.38 -17.54 -25.46
C LYS A 29 -35.71 -17.99 -24.19
N GLU A 30 -35.10 -17.07 -23.45
CA GLU A 30 -34.75 -17.35 -22.06
C GLU A 30 -36.04 -17.73 -21.32
N GLN A 31 -36.01 -18.88 -20.64
CA GLN A 31 -36.94 -19.11 -19.56
C GLN A 31 -36.61 -18.07 -18.49
N SER A 32 -37.56 -17.21 -18.16
CA SER A 32 -37.43 -16.31 -17.02
C SER A 32 -37.10 -17.15 -15.80
N LYS A 33 -35.87 -17.04 -15.26
CA LYS A 33 -35.52 -17.67 -13.99
C LYS A 33 -36.55 -17.22 -12.94
N ALA A 34 -36.97 -18.12 -12.06
CA ALA A 34 -37.89 -17.78 -10.97
C ALA A 34 -37.24 -16.80 -9.95
N TYR A 35 -35.91 -16.67 -9.99
CA TYR A 35 -35.10 -15.81 -9.15
C TYR A 35 -33.82 -15.36 -9.86
N ASP A 36 -33.21 -14.30 -9.34
CA ASP A 36 -31.78 -14.02 -9.52
C ASP A 36 -31.13 -13.78 -8.15
N ALA A 37 -29.94 -14.34 -7.95
CA ALA A 37 -29.28 -14.44 -6.66
C ALA A 37 -27.79 -14.07 -6.78
N PRO A 38 -27.45 -12.77 -6.88
CA PRO A 38 -26.08 -12.30 -6.96
C PRO A 38 -25.31 -12.59 -5.67
N GLU A 39 -23.98 -12.62 -5.77
CA GLU A 39 -23.09 -12.72 -4.60
C GLU A 39 -23.31 -11.53 -3.64
N LEU A 40 -23.37 -11.81 -2.34
CA LEU A 40 -23.47 -10.79 -1.31
C LEU A 40 -22.08 -10.51 -0.72
N THR A 41 -21.75 -9.24 -0.48
CA THR A 41 -20.56 -8.86 0.30
C THR A 41 -21.00 -8.21 1.61
N LEU A 42 -20.49 -8.71 2.73
CA LEU A 42 -20.73 -8.21 4.08
C LEU A 42 -19.42 -7.81 4.75
N THR A 43 -19.44 -6.78 5.59
CA THR A 43 -18.28 -6.39 6.39
C THR A 43 -18.23 -7.19 7.69
N GLN A 44 -17.03 -7.63 8.09
CA GLN A 44 -16.82 -8.40 9.31
C GLN A 44 -17.39 -7.71 10.56
N GLY A 45 -18.04 -8.48 11.43
CA GLY A 45 -18.52 -8.02 12.74
C GLY A 45 -19.71 -7.06 12.72
N VAL A 46 -20.34 -6.78 11.56
CA VAL A 46 -21.59 -5.99 11.54
C VAL A 46 -22.72 -6.76 12.25
N THR A 47 -23.49 -6.03 13.07
CA THR A 47 -24.57 -6.62 13.88
C THR A 47 -25.94 -6.61 13.20
N ASP A 48 -26.04 -5.98 12.03
CA ASP A 48 -27.26 -5.78 11.26
C ASP A 48 -26.94 -6.11 9.79
N TYR A 49 -27.33 -7.31 9.34
CA TYR A 49 -27.10 -7.81 7.99
C TYR A 49 -28.22 -8.77 7.58
N ASP A 50 -28.60 -8.75 6.31
CA ASP A 50 -29.64 -9.62 5.76
C ASP A 50 -29.04 -10.60 4.75
N LEU A 51 -29.01 -11.89 5.12
CA LEU A 51 -28.54 -12.95 4.21
C LEU A 51 -29.43 -13.12 2.97
N THR A 52 -30.59 -12.49 2.88
CA THR A 52 -31.45 -12.45 1.68
C THR A 52 -31.25 -11.20 0.80
N GLU A 53 -30.43 -10.24 1.23
CA GLU A 53 -30.22 -8.97 0.50
C GLU A 53 -29.76 -9.19 -0.95
N GLY A 54 -30.37 -8.47 -1.89
CA GLY A 54 -30.06 -8.55 -3.32
C GLY A 54 -30.66 -9.74 -4.07
N ILE A 55 -31.27 -10.72 -3.38
CA ILE A 55 -32.00 -11.81 -4.05
C ILE A 55 -33.32 -11.27 -4.58
N THR A 56 -33.56 -11.41 -5.88
CA THR A 56 -34.83 -11.03 -6.53
C THR A 56 -35.59 -12.28 -6.95
N TYR A 57 -36.92 -12.26 -6.79
CA TYR A 57 -37.79 -13.39 -7.11
C TYR A 57 -39.24 -12.91 -7.27
N ASP A 58 -40.11 -13.77 -7.80
CA ASP A 58 -41.56 -13.52 -7.86
C ASP A 58 -42.18 -13.63 -6.46
N SER A 59 -42.19 -12.52 -5.72
CA SER A 59 -42.67 -12.46 -4.34
C SER A 59 -44.19 -12.46 -4.21
N GLU A 60 -44.96 -12.41 -5.30
CA GLU A 60 -46.39 -12.71 -5.30
C GLU A 60 -46.62 -14.22 -5.22
N LYS A 61 -45.84 -15.01 -5.99
CA LYS A 61 -45.96 -16.49 -6.03
C LYS A 61 -45.20 -17.22 -4.93
N TYR A 62 -44.05 -16.72 -4.50
CA TYR A 62 -43.14 -17.47 -3.61
C TYR A 62 -42.88 -16.75 -2.29
N THR A 63 -42.40 -17.52 -1.31
CA THR A 63 -41.78 -17.05 -0.07
C THR A 63 -40.33 -17.51 -0.05
N LEU A 64 -39.38 -16.59 0.12
CA LEU A 64 -37.96 -16.89 0.29
C LEU A 64 -37.63 -17.24 1.74
N SER A 65 -36.81 -18.26 1.95
CA SER A 65 -36.17 -18.58 3.23
C SER A 65 -34.71 -18.96 3.03
N VAL A 66 -33.89 -18.73 4.06
CA VAL A 66 -32.57 -19.36 4.23
C VAL A 66 -32.81 -20.77 4.77
N THR A 67 -32.17 -21.79 4.18
CA THR A 67 -32.36 -23.20 4.56
C THR A 67 -31.12 -23.81 5.21
N ASP A 68 -29.92 -23.37 4.85
CA ASP A 68 -28.66 -23.74 5.51
C ASP A 68 -27.65 -22.59 5.39
N THR A 69 -26.89 -22.33 6.45
CA THR A 69 -25.81 -21.34 6.51
C THR A 69 -24.41 -21.98 6.57
N GLY A 70 -24.33 -23.32 6.59
CA GLY A 70 -23.07 -24.06 6.64
C GLY A 70 -22.21 -23.65 7.84
N ASN A 71 -21.01 -23.14 7.55
CA ASN A 71 -20.04 -22.66 8.55
C ASN A 71 -19.92 -21.11 8.59
N PHE A 72 -20.91 -20.38 8.10
CA PHE A 72 -20.91 -18.92 8.07
C PHE A 72 -20.73 -18.30 9.45
N ASP A 73 -19.74 -17.42 9.59
CA ASP A 73 -19.52 -16.57 10.75
C ASP A 73 -19.17 -15.16 10.27
N ILE A 74 -20.04 -14.19 10.55
CA ILE A 74 -19.82 -12.77 10.23
C ILE A 74 -18.55 -12.20 10.89
N ASN A 75 -17.99 -12.87 11.90
CA ASN A 75 -16.78 -12.46 12.60
C ASN A 75 -15.50 -13.02 11.96
N VAL A 76 -15.59 -13.80 10.86
CA VAL A 76 -14.45 -14.38 10.15
C VAL A 76 -14.51 -13.99 8.68
N ALA A 77 -13.44 -13.40 8.16
CA ALA A 77 -13.35 -13.04 6.74
C ALA A 77 -13.17 -14.29 5.86
N GLY A 78 -13.92 -14.38 4.76
CA GLY A 78 -13.92 -15.55 3.88
C GLY A 78 -15.10 -15.56 2.91
N ASP A 79 -15.08 -16.52 1.97
CA ASP A 79 -16.17 -16.79 1.03
C ASP A 79 -16.96 -18.01 1.52
N TYR A 80 -18.29 -17.87 1.68
CA TYR A 80 -19.19 -18.88 2.23
C TYR A 80 -20.30 -19.23 1.25
N GLU A 81 -20.73 -20.51 1.20
CA GLU A 81 -21.91 -20.93 0.44
C GLU A 81 -23.14 -21.01 1.37
N ILE A 82 -24.17 -20.23 1.08
CA ILE A 82 -25.44 -20.20 1.82
C ILE A 82 -26.54 -20.81 0.94
N SER A 83 -27.42 -21.63 1.51
CA SER A 83 -28.55 -22.27 0.82
C SER A 83 -29.89 -21.61 1.17
N TYR A 84 -30.79 -21.61 0.18
CA TYR A 84 -32.08 -20.94 0.21
C TYR A 84 -33.16 -21.82 -0.43
N ALA A 85 -34.43 -21.52 -0.11
CA ALA A 85 -35.59 -22.06 -0.80
C ALA A 85 -36.61 -20.97 -1.14
N LEU A 86 -37.27 -21.14 -2.29
CA LEU A 86 -38.50 -20.46 -2.66
C LEU A 86 -39.65 -21.47 -2.60
N THR A 87 -40.55 -21.29 -1.63
CA THR A 87 -41.75 -22.12 -1.47
C THR A 87 -42.96 -21.41 -2.07
N GLU A 88 -43.70 -22.09 -2.94
CA GLU A 88 -44.94 -21.56 -3.53
C GLU A 88 -45.98 -21.21 -2.44
N LYS A 89 -46.58 -20.02 -2.55
CA LYS A 89 -47.66 -19.54 -1.67
C LYS A 89 -48.99 -20.18 -2.08
N GLU A 90 -49.70 -20.73 -1.11
CA GLU A 90 -51.00 -21.37 -1.39
C GLU A 90 -52.01 -20.37 -1.96
N SER A 91 -52.47 -20.63 -3.18
CA SER A 91 -53.51 -19.83 -3.84
C SER A 91 -54.85 -20.00 -3.13
N SER A 92 -55.19 -19.04 -2.27
CA SER A 92 -56.38 -19.05 -1.39
C SER A 92 -57.70 -18.76 -2.13
N VAL A 93 -58.01 -19.57 -3.14
CA VAL A 93 -59.33 -19.59 -3.81
C VAL A 93 -60.32 -20.38 -2.96
N SER A 94 -60.97 -19.71 -2.02
CA SER A 94 -62.04 -20.28 -1.21
C SER A 94 -63.39 -20.24 -1.94
N GLU A 95 -63.74 -21.34 -2.62
CA GLU A 95 -65.14 -21.56 -3.02
C GLU A 95 -65.99 -21.80 -1.77
N THR A 96 -66.89 -20.86 -1.46
CA THR A 96 -67.72 -20.91 -0.24
C THR A 96 -69.02 -21.69 -0.47
N GLU A 97 -69.04 -22.98 -0.13
CA GLU A 97 -70.30 -23.69 0.17
C GLU A 97 -70.63 -23.57 1.66
N SER A 98 -71.89 -23.29 1.97
CA SER A 98 -72.36 -22.94 3.32
C SER A 98 -73.25 -24.02 3.94
N VAL A 99 -72.84 -24.56 5.09
CA VAL A 99 -73.72 -25.33 5.98
C VAL A 99 -73.38 -25.00 7.44
N GLU A 100 -74.36 -24.47 8.17
CA GLU A 100 -74.30 -24.38 9.64
C GLU A 100 -74.65 -25.73 10.26
N ASN A 101 -73.93 -26.16 11.31
CA ASN A 101 -74.61 -26.57 12.55
C ASN A 101 -73.70 -26.59 13.80
N THR A 102 -74.36 -26.60 14.96
CA THR A 102 -73.81 -26.72 16.32
C THR A 102 -73.20 -28.12 16.59
N GLU A 103 -72.45 -28.41 17.67
CA GLU A 103 -72.62 -27.99 19.08
C GLU A 103 -71.41 -28.34 20.00
N SER A 104 -71.36 -27.76 21.21
CA SER A 104 -70.75 -28.27 22.47
C SER A 104 -69.21 -28.31 22.73
N ALA A 105 -68.78 -27.54 23.77
CA ALA A 105 -67.91 -27.87 24.95
C ALA A 105 -66.54 -28.61 24.79
N ASP A 106 -65.49 -28.39 25.60
CA ASP A 106 -65.34 -27.59 26.85
C ASP A 106 -63.88 -27.12 27.12
N ILE A 107 -63.78 -26.17 28.06
CA ILE A 107 -62.67 -25.41 28.69
C ILE A 107 -61.33 -26.17 28.99
N ILE A 108 -60.15 -25.49 28.87
CA ILE A 108 -59.19 -25.17 29.99
C ILE A 108 -57.96 -24.29 29.57
N GLU A 109 -57.64 -23.30 30.44
CA GLU A 109 -56.43 -22.46 30.65
C GLU A 109 -55.65 -21.70 29.53
N SER A 110 -55.58 -20.36 29.73
CA SER A 110 -54.40 -19.46 29.83
C SER A 110 -53.21 -19.58 28.85
N THR A 111 -52.65 -18.51 28.25
CA THR A 111 -52.11 -17.27 28.89
C THR A 111 -51.96 -16.03 27.96
N GLU A 112 -51.95 -14.84 28.57
CA GLU A 112 -51.16 -13.60 28.27
C GLU A 112 -51.01 -12.97 26.85
N THR A 113 -51.46 -11.70 26.75
CA THR A 113 -50.78 -10.47 26.22
C THR A 113 -50.15 -10.38 24.81
N VAL A 114 -50.08 -9.24 24.09
CA VAL A 114 -50.66 -7.87 24.20
C VAL A 114 -50.53 -7.14 22.84
N SER A 115 -51.44 -6.19 22.56
CA SER A 115 -51.41 -5.08 21.57
C SER A 115 -50.91 -5.32 20.13
N GLY A 116 -51.79 -5.02 19.17
CA GLY A 116 -51.43 -4.78 17.78
C GLY A 116 -51.13 -3.30 17.46
N THR A 117 -50.74 -3.14 16.19
CA THR A 117 -50.65 -1.98 15.29
C THR A 117 -51.80 -0.95 15.31
N GLU A 118 -51.53 0.26 14.77
CA GLU A 118 -52.26 0.99 13.68
C GLU A 118 -51.84 2.49 13.71
N THR A 119 -51.16 3.13 12.71
CA THR A 119 -51.40 3.42 11.26
C THR A 119 -52.07 4.80 10.99
N VAL A 120 -52.01 5.28 9.72
CA VAL A 120 -52.71 6.47 9.15
C VAL A 120 -52.08 7.85 9.54
N ASP A 121 -51.95 8.89 8.69
CA ASP A 121 -52.64 9.27 7.42
C ASP A 121 -51.74 9.96 6.34
N THR A 122 -52.37 10.21 5.18
CA THR A 122 -52.09 10.95 3.91
C THR A 122 -51.38 12.34 4.01
N THR A 123 -50.87 13.00 2.93
CA THR A 123 -51.52 13.43 1.66
C THR A 123 -50.58 13.84 0.49
N GLU A 124 -50.97 13.49 -0.75
CA GLU A 124 -51.22 14.34 -1.97
C GLU A 124 -50.34 15.57 -2.37
N THR A 125 -50.27 16.02 -3.64
CA THR A 125 -50.06 15.39 -4.98
C THR A 125 -49.73 16.48 -6.05
N ILE A 126 -49.16 16.07 -7.21
CA ILE A 126 -49.29 16.66 -8.58
C ILE A 126 -48.88 18.13 -8.85
N GLU A 127 -47.92 18.33 -9.77
CA GLU A 127 -48.16 19.06 -11.06
C GLU A 127 -47.13 18.64 -12.14
N ASN A 128 -47.34 19.02 -13.40
CA ASN A 128 -46.85 18.27 -14.59
C ASN A 128 -46.58 19.19 -15.82
N THR A 129 -46.04 18.63 -16.92
CA THR A 129 -45.97 19.18 -18.32
C THR A 129 -45.05 20.41 -18.56
N ASP A 130 -44.42 20.66 -19.73
CA ASP A 130 -44.39 19.91 -21.01
C ASP A 130 -43.21 20.23 -21.97
N GLN A 131 -42.99 19.31 -22.93
CA GLN A 131 -42.54 19.47 -24.34
C GLN A 131 -41.10 19.91 -24.80
N THR A 132 -40.71 19.24 -25.91
CA THR A 132 -39.51 19.27 -26.80
C THR A 132 -39.74 20.18 -28.05
N PRO A 133 -39.03 20.15 -29.23
CA PRO A 133 -37.94 19.28 -29.78
C PRO A 133 -36.81 19.97 -30.62
N GLU A 134 -35.95 19.12 -31.24
CA GLU A 134 -35.26 19.23 -32.55
C GLU A 134 -34.01 20.12 -32.79
N GLY A 135 -33.05 19.60 -33.60
CA GLY A 135 -31.75 20.26 -33.87
C GLY A 135 -30.66 19.49 -34.67
N ASP A 136 -31.05 18.59 -35.59
CA ASP A 136 -30.32 17.95 -36.71
C ASP A 136 -29.10 18.68 -37.35
N ASP A 137 -28.14 18.06 -38.08
CA ASP A 137 -27.75 16.64 -38.38
C ASP A 137 -26.46 16.63 -39.29
N GLN A 138 -25.83 15.45 -39.54
CA GLN A 138 -24.77 15.13 -40.54
C GLN A 138 -23.37 15.81 -40.32
N THR A 139 -22.20 15.40 -40.85
CA THR A 139 -21.55 14.24 -41.58
C THR A 139 -20.01 14.50 -41.54
N SER A 140 -19.02 13.66 -41.90
CA SER A 140 -18.77 12.22 -42.24
C SER A 140 -17.22 12.09 -42.40
N GLY A 141 -16.54 10.94 -42.46
CA GLY A 141 -16.88 9.51 -42.43
C GLY A 141 -15.72 8.67 -43.04
N THR A 142 -15.78 7.33 -42.97
CA THR A 142 -15.10 6.32 -43.85
C THR A 142 -13.57 6.43 -44.06
N ASP A 143 -12.71 5.50 -43.61
CA ASP A 143 -12.43 4.13 -44.13
C ASP A 143 -10.97 4.09 -44.67
N THR A 144 -10.21 2.98 -44.76
CA THR A 144 -10.38 1.57 -44.34
C THR A 144 -8.98 0.95 -44.10
N ALA A 145 -8.91 -0.34 -43.77
CA ALA A 145 -7.72 -1.22 -43.70
C ALA A 145 -6.80 -1.17 -44.97
N ASP A 146 -5.65 -1.86 -45.08
CA ASP A 146 -5.42 -3.26 -44.67
C ASP A 146 -3.93 -3.74 -44.66
N GLN A 147 -3.76 -4.98 -44.18
CA GLN A 147 -2.63 -5.94 -44.13
C GLN A 147 -1.18 -5.60 -44.60
N ASP A 148 -0.28 -6.19 -43.81
CA ASP A 148 0.92 -6.98 -44.18
C ASP A 148 2.33 -6.40 -44.48
N LYS A 149 3.29 -7.30 -44.25
CA LYS A 149 4.76 -7.13 -44.19
C LYS A 149 5.45 -7.75 -45.42
N PRO A 150 6.59 -7.20 -45.88
CA PRO A 150 7.79 -8.05 -46.00
C PRO A 150 9.16 -7.38 -45.69
N ASP A 151 10.04 -8.20 -45.10
CA ASP A 151 11.49 -8.38 -45.33
C ASP A 151 12.58 -7.28 -45.17
N GLN A 152 13.72 -7.77 -44.67
CA GLN A 152 15.09 -7.21 -44.60
C GLN A 152 15.90 -7.66 -45.85
N PRO A 153 17.15 -7.17 -46.16
CA PRO A 153 18.26 -6.88 -45.22
C PRO A 153 19.29 -5.77 -45.64
N ALA A 154 20.47 -5.76 -44.96
CA ALA A 154 21.80 -5.31 -45.41
C ALA A 154 22.12 -3.79 -45.52
N ASP A 155 23.35 -3.28 -45.29
CA ASP A 155 24.56 -3.80 -44.60
C ASP A 155 25.62 -2.69 -44.33
N GLU A 156 26.65 -3.00 -43.50
CA GLU A 156 28.07 -2.50 -43.51
C GLU A 156 28.41 -1.00 -43.25
N ASP A 157 29.59 -0.53 -42.78
CA ASP A 157 30.94 -1.07 -42.35
C ASP A 157 31.52 -0.12 -41.22
N GLU A 158 32.78 -0.01 -40.71
CA GLU A 158 34.16 -0.53 -40.92
C GLU A 158 35.02 -0.29 -39.63
N ALA A 159 36.33 -0.64 -39.65
CA ALA A 159 37.46 -0.12 -38.84
C ALA A 159 37.62 -0.52 -37.35
N ASP A 160 38.83 -0.79 -36.80
CA ASP A 160 40.22 -0.99 -37.28
C ASP A 160 41.01 -1.68 -36.14
N SER A 161 41.99 -2.59 -36.31
CA SER A 161 42.39 -3.49 -37.41
C SER A 161 43.34 -4.58 -36.86
N ALA A 162 43.68 -5.60 -37.67
CA ALA A 162 44.77 -6.54 -37.38
C ALA A 162 45.47 -7.01 -38.69
N LYS A 163 46.76 -7.37 -38.62
CA LYS A 163 47.67 -7.34 -39.79
C LYS A 163 48.14 -8.73 -40.26
N ALA A 164 48.02 -8.97 -41.57
CA ALA A 164 48.49 -10.17 -42.31
C ALA A 164 50.04 -10.14 -42.57
N PRO A 165 50.70 -11.05 -43.34
CA PRO A 165 50.29 -11.81 -44.55
C PRO A 165 50.55 -13.35 -44.43
N ALA A 166 50.43 -14.23 -45.44
CA ALA A 166 50.27 -14.11 -46.91
C ALA A 166 49.41 -15.31 -47.45
N ASP A 167 48.61 -15.18 -48.52
CA ASP A 167 48.95 -15.37 -49.97
C ASP A 167 49.48 -16.78 -50.33
N SER A 168 49.00 -17.54 -51.33
CA SER A 168 47.86 -17.51 -52.28
C SER A 168 47.61 -18.95 -52.81
N GLY A 169 46.55 -19.36 -53.51
CA GLY A 169 45.29 -18.71 -53.92
C GLY A 169 44.54 -19.56 -54.98
N ASN A 170 43.38 -19.08 -55.46
CA ASN A 170 42.66 -19.45 -56.71
C ASN A 170 41.89 -20.81 -56.83
N ALA A 171 40.54 -20.70 -56.75
CA ALA A 171 39.48 -21.31 -57.58
C ALA A 171 39.41 -22.84 -57.93
N GLY A 172 38.19 -23.39 -57.87
CA GLY A 172 37.76 -24.39 -58.88
C GLY A 172 36.68 -25.43 -58.51
N GLN A 173 35.41 -25.13 -58.79
CA GLN A 173 34.35 -26.05 -59.26
C GLN A 173 34.10 -27.43 -58.59
N THR A 174 32.96 -27.52 -57.90
CA THR A 174 31.88 -28.53 -58.09
C THR A 174 32.21 -29.92 -58.69
N GLN A 175 32.08 -30.98 -57.88
CA GLN A 175 31.09 -32.07 -58.02
C GLN A 175 31.39 -33.23 -57.07
N GLY A 176 30.42 -34.12 -56.85
CA GLY A 176 30.72 -35.54 -56.57
C GLY A 176 30.58 -36.02 -55.13
N THR A 177 29.52 -36.78 -54.91
CA THR A 177 29.40 -37.91 -53.97
C THR A 177 30.68 -38.74 -53.76
N SER A 178 30.93 -39.24 -52.54
CA SER A 178 30.99 -40.69 -52.21
C SER A 178 31.68 -40.97 -50.85
N THR A 179 31.16 -41.96 -50.09
CA THR A 179 31.83 -42.89 -49.13
C THR A 179 32.97 -42.41 -48.21
N GLY A 180 33.05 -42.79 -46.93
CA GLY A 180 32.36 -43.83 -46.15
C GLY A 180 33.11 -44.00 -44.82
N ALA A 181 33.18 -45.14 -44.11
CA ALA A 181 32.42 -46.40 -44.11
C ALA A 181 32.80 -47.17 -42.83
N GLY A 182 31.95 -48.08 -42.35
CA GLY A 182 32.19 -48.92 -41.17
C GLY A 182 31.45 -48.44 -39.91
N GLU A 183 30.88 -49.31 -39.08
CA GLU A 183 30.70 -50.76 -39.23
C GLU A 183 29.42 -51.19 -38.48
N ALA A 184 28.81 -52.30 -38.86
CA ALA A 184 27.50 -52.70 -38.36
C ALA A 184 27.59 -53.79 -37.29
N GLN A 185 26.70 -53.76 -36.29
CA GLN A 185 26.14 -54.98 -35.69
C GLN A 185 24.75 -54.71 -35.09
N GLU A 186 23.95 -55.78 -34.93
CA GLU A 186 22.52 -55.72 -34.64
C GLU A 186 22.20 -55.80 -33.12
N SER A 187 21.09 -55.19 -32.68
CA SER A 187 20.03 -55.88 -31.93
C SER A 187 18.73 -55.05 -31.80
N GLU A 188 17.63 -55.60 -32.33
CA GLU A 188 16.26 -55.68 -31.78
C GLU A 188 15.69 -54.50 -30.94
N ASN A 189 14.66 -53.79 -31.41
CA ASN A 189 13.20 -54.05 -31.21
C ASN A 189 12.71 -53.96 -29.74
N GLN A 190 11.58 -53.32 -29.37
CA GLN A 190 10.55 -52.46 -30.02
C GLN A 190 10.02 -51.51 -28.90
N ASN A 191 9.83 -50.21 -29.09
CA ASN A 191 8.87 -49.48 -29.94
C ASN A 191 7.41 -49.46 -29.43
N ASP A 192 6.95 -48.24 -29.15
CA ASP A 192 5.61 -47.65 -29.01
C ASP A 192 4.36 -48.43 -29.46
N GLY A 193 3.22 -48.14 -28.82
CA GLY A 193 1.90 -48.60 -29.25
C GLY A 193 0.71 -48.03 -28.45
N ASN A 194 0.37 -46.75 -28.64
CA ASN A 194 -0.89 -46.15 -28.17
C ASN A 194 -2.04 -46.45 -29.16
N THR A 195 -3.20 -46.92 -28.66
CA THR A 195 -4.52 -46.61 -29.25
C THR A 195 -5.69 -46.87 -28.29
N ASP A 196 -6.81 -46.17 -28.52
CA ASP A 196 -8.04 -46.13 -27.72
C ASP A 196 -9.18 -46.98 -28.33
N THR A 197 -10.01 -47.65 -27.50
CA THR A 197 -11.49 -47.71 -27.66
C THR A 197 -12.26 -48.42 -26.51
N VAL A 198 -13.04 -47.63 -25.74
CA VAL A 198 -14.48 -47.82 -25.42
C VAL A 198 -15.02 -49.06 -24.64
N LYS A 199 -15.72 -48.73 -23.51
CA LYS A 199 -16.83 -49.40 -22.77
C LYS A 199 -16.57 -50.52 -21.72
N GLU A 200 -17.28 -50.33 -20.59
CA GLU A 200 -18.10 -51.27 -19.74
C GLU A 200 -17.72 -52.77 -19.70
N GLU A 201 -17.73 -53.46 -18.55
CA GLU A 201 -18.62 -53.31 -17.37
C GLU A 201 -17.89 -53.31 -16.00
N SER A 202 -18.64 -53.03 -14.93
CA SER A 202 -18.25 -53.23 -13.53
C SER A 202 -18.80 -54.53 -12.95
N SER A 203 -18.08 -55.19 -12.04
CA SER A 203 -18.69 -56.11 -11.07
C SER A 203 -17.96 -56.14 -9.72
N ASP A 204 -18.77 -56.11 -8.66
CA ASP A 204 -18.68 -56.92 -7.43
C ASP A 204 -17.48 -56.77 -6.46
N THR A 205 -17.65 -56.79 -5.12
CA THR A 205 -18.88 -56.92 -4.30
C THR A 205 -18.66 -56.44 -2.84
N ASP A 206 -19.79 -56.30 -2.12
CA ASP A 206 -19.99 -56.54 -0.67
C ASP A 206 -19.43 -55.54 0.37
N THR A 207 -20.12 -55.27 1.49
CA THR A 207 -21.44 -55.72 2.01
C THR A 207 -22.10 -54.57 2.83
N VAL A 208 -23.40 -54.20 2.69
CA VAL A 208 -24.67 -54.84 3.20
C VAL A 208 -24.85 -54.66 4.73
N ASN A 209 -26.00 -54.29 5.33
CA ASN A 209 -27.39 -53.95 4.89
C ASN A 209 -27.87 -52.68 5.68
N ILE A 210 -29.14 -52.28 5.98
CA ILE A 210 -30.53 -52.80 5.99
C ILE A 210 -31.44 -51.62 5.50
N THR A 211 -32.39 -51.72 4.55
CA THR A 211 -33.81 -52.22 4.60
C THR A 211 -34.70 -51.53 5.67
N GLU A 212 -35.99 -51.22 5.49
CA GLU A 212 -37.00 -51.69 4.53
C GLU A 212 -38.05 -50.61 4.15
N GLU A 213 -38.84 -50.88 3.11
CA GLU A 213 -39.79 -50.01 2.39
C GLU A 213 -41.22 -50.00 3.01
N GLN A 214 -42.06 -48.99 2.69
CA GLN A 214 -43.49 -49.11 2.29
C GLN A 214 -44.29 -47.79 2.41
N THR A 215 -44.84 -47.32 1.28
CA THR A 215 -45.97 -46.36 1.19
C THR A 215 -46.81 -46.75 -0.03
N PRO A 216 -48.16 -46.56 -0.04
CA PRO A 216 -48.67 -45.28 -0.56
C PRO A 216 -50.06 -44.84 -0.05
N LYS A 217 -50.47 -43.63 -0.50
CA LYS A 217 -51.79 -42.97 -0.43
C LYS A 217 -52.16 -42.28 0.90
N ALA A 218 -52.66 -41.03 0.90
CA ALA A 218 -52.92 -40.13 -0.24
C ALA A 218 -52.85 -38.63 0.11
N ALA A 219 -52.54 -37.83 -0.92
CA ALA A 219 -52.92 -36.43 -1.12
C ALA A 219 -52.78 -35.44 0.06
N ASN A 220 -51.67 -34.71 0.07
CA ASN A 220 -51.70 -33.24 0.12
C ASN A 220 -51.06 -32.71 -1.17
N ALA A 221 -51.31 -31.45 -1.53
CA ALA A 221 -50.67 -30.83 -2.69
C ALA A 221 -49.16 -30.69 -2.45
N THR A 222 -48.34 -31.07 -3.44
CA THR A 222 -46.91 -30.81 -3.43
C THR A 222 -46.68 -29.36 -3.83
N GLN A 223 -46.46 -28.48 -2.86
CA GLN A 223 -45.95 -27.13 -3.11
C GLN A 223 -44.64 -27.23 -3.89
N GLU A 224 -44.49 -26.45 -4.96
CA GLU A 224 -43.22 -26.42 -5.71
C GLU A 224 -42.18 -25.63 -4.88
N VAL A 225 -41.04 -26.27 -4.59
CA VAL A 225 -39.96 -25.70 -3.77
C VAL A 225 -38.68 -25.65 -4.58
N ILE A 226 -38.25 -24.44 -4.93
CA ILE A 226 -37.03 -24.19 -5.71
C ILE A 226 -35.89 -23.93 -4.73
N ASN A 227 -34.92 -24.83 -4.67
CA ASN A 227 -33.73 -24.70 -3.81
C ASN A 227 -32.55 -24.16 -4.63
N PHE A 228 -31.73 -23.30 -4.02
CA PHE A 228 -30.53 -22.74 -4.64
C PHE A 228 -29.51 -22.30 -3.58
N SER A 229 -28.27 -22.05 -4.00
CA SER A 229 -27.22 -21.47 -3.14
C SER A 229 -26.63 -20.19 -3.75
N ARG A 230 -25.90 -19.41 -2.95
CA ARG A 230 -25.07 -18.29 -3.43
C ARG A 230 -23.83 -18.08 -2.55
N THR A 231 -22.81 -17.44 -3.12
CA THR A 231 -21.64 -16.95 -2.38
C THR A 231 -22.04 -15.76 -1.50
N VAL A 232 -21.67 -15.81 -0.22
CA VAL A 232 -21.66 -14.67 0.70
C VAL A 232 -20.23 -14.46 1.16
N LYS A 233 -19.66 -13.30 0.81
CA LYS A 233 -18.28 -12.91 1.10
C LYS A 233 -18.24 -12.00 2.32
N VAL A 234 -17.60 -12.45 3.39
CA VAL A 234 -17.25 -11.58 4.52
C VAL A 234 -15.89 -10.97 4.23
N VAL A 235 -15.86 -9.65 3.96
CA VAL A 235 -14.60 -8.88 3.91
C VAL A 235 -14.22 -8.43 5.31
N ALA A 236 -12.92 -8.37 5.60
CA ALA A 236 -12.44 -7.85 6.87
C ALA A 236 -12.96 -6.42 7.11
N ALA A 237 -13.26 -6.09 8.37
CA ALA A 237 -13.59 -4.73 8.72
C ALA A 237 -12.34 -3.86 8.53
N GLU A 238 -12.47 -2.76 7.79
CA GLU A 238 -11.52 -1.65 7.93
C GLU A 238 -11.66 -1.15 9.38
N GLU A 239 -10.69 -1.51 10.23
CA GLU A 239 -10.57 -0.98 11.59
C GLU A 239 -10.71 0.54 11.51
N PRO A 240 -11.77 1.15 12.09
CA PRO A 240 -11.91 2.59 12.09
C PRO A 240 -10.81 3.14 13.00
N VAL A 241 -9.68 3.54 12.40
CA VAL A 241 -8.54 4.09 13.11
C VAL A 241 -9.00 5.34 13.83
N GLU A 242 -9.33 5.18 15.13
CA GLU A 242 -9.48 6.31 16.04
C GLU A 242 -8.11 7.00 16.08
N SER A 243 -7.98 8.02 15.24
CA SER A 243 -6.91 9.01 15.32
C SER A 243 -7.17 9.85 16.56
N TYR A 244 -6.93 9.24 17.73
CA TYR A 244 -6.83 9.96 18.99
C TYR A 244 -5.79 11.05 18.79
N ALA A 245 -6.27 12.29 18.72
CA ALA A 245 -5.45 13.48 18.52
C ALA A 245 -4.62 13.74 19.78
N VAL A 246 -3.54 12.96 19.94
CA VAL A 246 -2.55 13.10 20.99
C VAL A 246 -1.86 14.45 20.79
N ASN A 247 -2.31 15.45 21.55
CA ASN A 247 -1.58 16.71 21.69
C ASN A 247 -0.12 16.42 22.07
N GLU A 248 0.81 17.24 21.57
CA GLU A 248 2.28 17.00 21.57
C GLU A 248 2.82 16.08 20.45
N GLY A 249 2.45 16.39 19.21
CA GLY A 249 3.44 16.45 18.11
C GLY A 249 4.04 15.14 17.63
N ILE A 250 3.29 14.04 17.68
CA ILE A 250 3.57 12.84 16.89
C ILE A 250 3.00 13.11 15.49
N ALA A 251 3.82 12.94 14.43
CA ALA A 251 3.29 12.90 13.07
C ALA A 251 2.22 11.80 12.98
N THR A 252 1.03 12.13 12.49
CA THR A 252 0.02 11.12 12.17
C THR A 252 0.50 10.35 10.95
N TYR A 253 1.29 9.29 11.19
CA TYR A 253 1.60 8.29 10.19
C TYR A 253 0.26 7.79 9.64
N ALA A 254 -0.04 8.16 8.39
CA ALA A 254 -1.10 7.50 7.66
C ALA A 254 -0.65 6.05 7.49
N ASN A 255 -1.51 5.09 7.85
CA ASN A 255 -1.21 3.68 7.61
C ASN A 255 -1.26 3.45 6.09
N VAL A 256 -0.12 3.57 5.41
CA VAL A 256 0.04 3.22 4.00
C VAL A 256 0.32 1.72 3.96
N GLN A 257 -0.73 0.96 4.28
CA GLN A 257 -0.70 -0.49 4.44
C GLN A 257 -0.36 -1.16 3.09
N GLY A 258 0.92 -1.40 2.88
CA GLY A 258 1.43 -2.19 1.77
C GLY A 258 1.23 -3.69 1.99
N ASN A 259 1.85 -4.49 1.13
CA ASN A 259 1.64 -5.95 1.15
C ASN A 259 2.46 -6.66 2.23
N TYR A 260 3.39 -5.97 2.92
CA TYR A 260 4.24 -6.58 3.94
C TYR A 260 3.60 -6.51 5.33
N THR A 261 3.77 -7.56 6.12
CA THR A 261 3.25 -7.60 7.49
C THR A 261 4.38 -7.46 8.52
N VAL A 262 4.10 -6.72 9.60
CA VAL A 262 4.98 -6.61 10.76
C VAL A 262 4.15 -6.94 12.00
N ASN A 263 4.45 -8.06 12.65
CA ASN A 263 3.82 -8.46 13.90
C ASN A 263 4.92 -8.56 14.97
N LEU A 264 4.82 -7.78 16.05
CA LEU A 264 5.85 -7.80 17.09
C LEU A 264 5.66 -8.93 18.11
N GLY A 265 4.53 -9.65 18.05
CA GLY A 265 4.10 -10.58 19.09
C GLY A 265 3.76 -9.85 20.39
N THR A 266 3.59 -10.63 21.46
CA THR A 266 3.29 -10.04 22.78
C THR A 266 4.59 -9.54 23.46
N PRO A 267 4.65 -8.29 23.97
CA PRO A 267 5.82 -7.82 24.70
C PRO A 267 5.94 -8.51 26.06
N VAL A 268 7.17 -8.78 26.49
CA VAL A 268 7.47 -9.56 27.71
C VAL A 268 8.35 -8.76 28.66
N TRP A 269 8.04 -8.77 29.97
CA TRP A 269 8.88 -8.13 30.99
C TRP A 269 10.25 -8.79 31.12
N THR A 270 11.33 -7.99 31.08
CA THR A 270 12.71 -8.51 31.26
C THR A 270 12.90 -9.15 32.62
N ASP A 271 12.24 -8.64 33.66
CA ASP A 271 12.37 -9.04 35.06
C ASP A 271 11.22 -8.47 35.92
N LYS A 272 11.22 -8.85 37.20
CA LYS A 272 10.15 -8.54 38.17
C LYS A 272 10.06 -7.07 38.59
N THR A 273 10.91 -6.17 38.09
CA THR A 273 10.77 -4.72 38.32
C THR A 273 9.77 -4.07 37.38
N GLN A 274 9.39 -4.74 36.28
CA GLN A 274 8.44 -4.24 35.27
C GLN A 274 8.80 -2.83 34.76
N GLN A 275 10.11 -2.55 34.62
CA GLN A 275 10.64 -1.29 34.07
C GLN A 275 11.06 -1.41 32.60
N LYS A 276 11.30 -2.62 32.10
CA LYS A 276 11.84 -2.90 30.77
C LYS A 276 11.14 -4.09 30.12
N PHE A 277 10.97 -4.03 28.81
CA PHE A 277 10.32 -5.08 28.02
C PHE A 277 11.07 -5.38 26.71
N GLN A 278 10.76 -6.52 26.11
CA GLN A 278 11.28 -7.01 24.83
C GLN A 278 10.14 -7.60 23.99
N TYR A 279 10.29 -7.61 22.67
CA TYR A 279 9.41 -8.33 21.74
C TYR A 279 10.10 -9.60 21.28
N THR A 280 9.84 -10.73 21.91
CA THR A 280 10.60 -11.97 21.63
C THR A 280 10.01 -12.84 20.52
N ASN A 281 8.81 -12.54 20.04
CA ASN A 281 8.10 -13.27 18.99
C ASN A 281 7.75 -12.37 17.78
N VAL A 282 8.72 -11.55 17.35
CA VAL A 282 8.58 -10.73 16.12
C VAL A 282 8.51 -11.64 14.89
N LYS A 283 7.56 -11.38 14.01
CA LYS A 283 7.38 -11.97 12.67
C LYS A 283 7.30 -10.88 11.62
N ILE A 284 7.99 -11.06 10.50
CA ILE A 284 7.92 -10.15 9.37
C ILE A 284 7.75 -10.95 8.07
N ASP A 285 6.70 -10.65 7.31
CA ASP A 285 6.50 -11.22 5.98
C ASP A 285 6.64 -10.14 4.90
N THR A 286 7.57 -10.38 3.97
CA THR A 286 7.82 -9.59 2.76
C THR A 286 7.73 -10.46 1.48
N GLY A 287 7.20 -11.68 1.60
CA GLY A 287 7.28 -12.73 0.59
C GLY A 287 8.72 -13.20 0.37
N SER A 288 9.46 -12.47 -0.47
CA SER A 288 10.86 -12.73 -0.79
C SER A 288 11.70 -11.47 -1.01
N ASP A 289 11.17 -10.28 -0.70
CA ASP A 289 11.89 -9.01 -0.85
C ASP A 289 12.75 -8.70 0.40
N ASP A 290 14.03 -8.39 0.19
CA ASP A 290 14.93 -7.93 1.27
C ASP A 290 14.66 -6.46 1.63
N ILE A 291 14.60 -6.18 2.93
CA ILE A 291 14.29 -4.88 3.52
C ILE A 291 15.50 -3.94 3.38
N SER A 292 15.27 -2.73 2.87
CA SER A 292 16.29 -1.70 2.65
C SER A 292 16.26 -0.61 3.74
N LEU A 293 15.14 -0.46 4.44
CA LEU A 293 14.87 0.60 5.41
C LEU A 293 13.99 0.08 6.54
N MET A 294 14.31 0.40 7.79
CA MET A 294 13.45 0.18 8.96
C MET A 294 13.41 1.43 9.83
N THR A 295 12.23 1.80 10.35
CA THR A 295 12.08 2.84 11.40
C THR A 295 11.33 2.28 12.60
N ILE A 296 11.72 2.69 13.80
CA ILE A 296 11.01 2.41 15.06
C ILE A 296 10.77 3.73 15.77
N THR A 297 9.49 4.04 16.06
CA THR A 297 9.07 5.28 16.75
C THR A 297 8.27 4.95 18.00
N LEU A 298 8.58 5.59 19.12
CA LEU A 298 7.77 5.55 20.34
C LEU A 298 6.81 6.74 20.41
N SER A 299 5.55 6.51 20.79
CA SER A 299 4.60 7.63 21.00
C SER A 299 5.02 8.53 22.16
N ASN A 300 5.57 7.94 23.23
CA ASN A 300 6.10 8.63 24.39
C ASN A 300 7.37 7.94 24.93
N GLY A 301 7.97 8.48 25.99
CA GLY A 301 9.26 7.98 26.52
C GLY A 301 10.44 8.32 25.61
N LYS A 302 11.42 7.41 25.55
CA LYS A 302 12.66 7.51 24.76
C LYS A 302 13.21 6.10 24.48
N LEU A 303 13.73 5.85 23.29
CA LEU A 303 14.50 4.65 22.96
C LEU A 303 15.82 4.61 23.78
N PRO A 304 16.23 3.45 24.34
CA PRO A 304 17.50 3.33 25.04
C PRO A 304 18.71 3.64 24.15
N ASP A 305 19.76 4.21 24.75
CA ASP A 305 20.93 4.72 24.01
C ASP A 305 21.67 3.65 23.20
N VAL A 306 21.52 2.36 23.52
CA VAL A 306 22.07 1.26 22.72
C VAL A 306 21.40 1.19 21.35
N ILE A 307 20.07 1.32 21.27
CA ILE A 307 19.31 1.33 20.02
C ILE A 307 19.66 2.61 19.24
N LEU A 308 19.64 3.76 19.92
CA LEU A 308 19.94 5.05 19.30
C LEU A 308 21.38 5.18 18.76
N ASN A 309 22.34 4.39 19.25
CA ASN A 309 23.73 4.42 18.79
C ASN A 309 24.07 3.34 17.74
N ASP A 310 23.14 2.41 17.50
CA ASP A 310 23.18 1.40 16.43
C ASP A 310 22.36 1.84 15.19
N ALA A 311 21.45 2.80 15.35
CA ALA A 311 20.68 3.41 14.27
C ALA A 311 21.51 4.32 13.36
N THR A 312 21.19 4.31 12.06
CA THR A 312 21.73 5.28 11.08
C THR A 312 21.30 6.70 11.40
N VAL A 313 20.07 6.85 11.92
CA VAL A 313 19.39 8.12 12.20
C VAL A 313 18.56 8.02 13.47
N LYS A 314 18.37 9.16 14.15
CA LYS A 314 17.45 9.35 15.28
C LYS A 314 16.93 10.78 15.30
N ASP A 315 15.78 11.00 15.94
CA ASP A 315 15.25 12.34 16.18
C ASP A 315 15.89 13.01 17.40
N ASP A 316 15.70 14.34 17.53
CA ASP A 316 16.27 15.14 18.64
C ASP A 316 15.75 14.71 20.02
N TYR A 317 14.57 14.07 20.10
CA TYR A 317 13.99 13.59 21.36
C TYR A 317 14.41 12.15 21.70
N GLY A 318 15.01 11.41 20.76
CA GLY A 318 15.33 10.00 20.89
C GLY A 318 14.11 9.08 20.98
N ARG A 319 12.96 9.48 20.40
CA ARG A 319 11.76 8.64 20.25
C ARG A 319 11.76 7.83 18.97
N SER A 320 12.37 8.33 17.90
CA SER A 320 12.48 7.67 16.59
C SER A 320 13.92 7.24 16.32
N ALA A 321 14.08 6.09 15.69
CA ALA A 321 15.33 5.58 15.16
C ALA A 321 15.09 4.93 13.79
N THR A 322 15.95 5.24 12.81
CA THR A 322 15.88 4.69 11.45
C THR A 322 17.21 4.05 11.07
N TRP A 323 17.12 2.91 10.39
CA TRP A 323 18.25 2.14 9.85
C TRP A 323 18.12 2.04 8.34
N ILE A 324 19.20 2.39 7.64
CA ILE A 324 19.34 2.19 6.19
C ILE A 324 20.26 0.99 5.96
N PHE A 325 19.76 0.00 5.21
CA PHE A 325 20.47 -1.23 4.89
C PHE A 325 20.90 -1.22 3.42
N MET A 326 22.12 -0.72 3.17
CA MET A 326 22.67 -0.64 1.80
C MET A 326 23.02 -2.01 1.21
N ASP A 327 23.27 -3.00 2.06
CA ASP A 327 23.40 -4.42 1.68
C ASP A 327 22.03 -5.16 1.64
N LYS A 328 20.95 -4.46 2.00
CA LYS A 328 19.62 -4.98 2.35
C LYS A 328 19.66 -6.06 3.44
N LYS A 329 18.50 -6.40 4.02
CA LYS A 329 18.36 -7.36 5.12
C LYS A 329 17.15 -8.25 4.90
N SER A 330 17.35 -9.56 5.03
CA SER A 330 16.23 -10.51 5.06
C SER A 330 15.31 -10.23 6.24
N SER A 331 14.03 -10.56 6.12
CA SER A 331 13.04 -10.39 7.19
C SER A 331 13.48 -11.08 8.49
N GLN A 332 14.15 -12.24 8.38
CA GLN A 332 14.68 -12.97 9.54
C GLN A 332 15.97 -12.36 10.13
N GLU A 333 16.65 -11.42 9.46
CA GLU A 333 17.66 -10.56 10.10
C GLU A 333 17.00 -9.42 10.87
N ILE A 334 15.94 -8.81 10.33
CA ILE A 334 15.21 -7.72 10.97
C ILE A 334 14.41 -8.19 12.19
N GLU A 335 13.72 -9.32 12.11
CA GLU A 335 13.10 -10.01 13.26
C GLU A 335 14.10 -10.15 14.41
N LYS A 336 15.27 -10.76 14.15
CA LYS A 336 16.33 -10.96 15.15
C LYS A 336 16.88 -9.64 15.66
N LYS A 337 16.96 -8.60 14.83
CA LYS A 337 17.41 -7.26 15.24
C LYS A 337 16.44 -6.66 16.27
N ILE A 338 15.12 -6.72 16.02
CA ILE A 338 14.09 -6.23 16.94
C ILE A 338 13.99 -7.11 18.19
N GLN A 339 14.09 -8.44 18.05
CA GLN A 339 14.03 -9.39 19.18
C GLN A 339 15.14 -9.19 20.22
N ASN A 340 16.30 -8.64 19.82
CA ASN A 340 17.38 -8.26 20.73
C ASN A 340 17.24 -6.85 21.33
N MET A 341 16.27 -6.04 20.88
CA MET A 341 16.02 -4.72 21.45
C MET A 341 15.29 -4.82 22.79
N THR A 342 15.81 -4.09 23.78
CA THR A 342 15.16 -3.90 25.08
C THR A 342 14.71 -2.45 25.19
N PHE A 343 13.46 -2.25 25.56
CA PHE A 343 12.81 -0.94 25.66
C PHE A 343 12.57 -0.59 27.13
N ASP A 344 12.64 0.71 27.47
CA ASP A 344 12.20 1.23 28.76
C ASP A 344 10.69 1.46 28.72
N TYR A 345 9.96 0.94 29.71
CA TYR A 345 8.50 1.03 29.75
C TYR A 345 8.01 2.38 30.26
N VAL A 346 7.02 2.92 29.57
CA VAL A 346 6.21 4.07 30.00
C VAL A 346 4.75 3.69 29.85
N LYS A 347 3.91 4.10 30.81
CA LYS A 347 2.47 3.81 30.78
C LYS A 347 1.83 4.41 29.51
N ASP A 348 0.91 3.67 28.90
CA ASP A 348 0.13 4.10 27.73
C ASP A 348 1.02 4.49 26.53
N MET A 349 2.17 3.82 26.37
CA MET A 349 3.05 4.00 25.22
C MET A 349 2.66 3.05 24.07
N ASN A 350 2.82 3.53 22.84
CA ASN A 350 2.77 2.72 21.64
C ASN A 350 4.18 2.58 21.06
N VAL A 351 4.45 1.44 20.45
CA VAL A 351 5.60 1.21 19.58
C VAL A 351 5.10 1.12 18.15
N TYR A 352 5.58 2.03 17.31
CA TYR A 352 5.42 2.00 15.87
C TYR A 352 6.67 1.40 15.24
N VAL A 353 6.50 0.49 14.29
CA VAL A 353 7.59 -0.06 13.46
C VAL A 353 7.15 -0.02 12.01
N SER A 354 8.00 0.49 11.12
CA SER A 354 7.81 0.39 9.67
C SER A 354 9.04 -0.18 8.98
N ILE A 355 8.81 -0.90 7.89
CA ILE A 355 9.80 -1.49 7.00
C ILE A 355 9.47 -1.13 5.54
N ASN A 356 10.51 -1.04 4.72
CA ASN A 356 10.38 -0.75 3.29
C ASN A 356 11.51 -1.47 2.52
N ALA A 357 11.21 -2.02 1.34
CA ALA A 357 12.16 -2.74 0.48
C ALA A 357 12.46 -2.03 -0.85
N ASN A 358 11.83 -0.87 -1.11
CA ASN A 358 12.19 0.01 -2.22
C ASN A 358 13.66 0.42 -2.15
N GLU A 359 14.25 0.78 -3.29
CA GLU A 359 15.69 1.09 -3.34
C GLU A 359 16.07 2.35 -2.55
N ASN A 360 17.28 2.32 -1.99
CA ASN A 360 18.01 3.49 -1.53
C ASN A 360 19.14 3.78 -2.53
N GLU A 361 19.28 5.03 -2.95
CA GLU A 361 20.27 5.45 -3.96
C GLU A 361 21.12 6.61 -3.42
N GLY A 362 22.40 6.67 -3.81
CA GLY A 362 23.32 7.77 -3.48
C GLY A 362 24.09 7.64 -2.16
N PHE A 363 23.83 6.61 -1.36
CA PHE A 363 24.44 6.40 -0.03
C PHE A 363 25.69 5.50 -0.02
N ASP A 364 26.10 4.97 -1.19
CA ASP A 364 27.08 3.88 -1.35
C ASP A 364 28.52 4.21 -0.91
N SER A 365 28.83 5.49 -0.68
CA SER A 365 30.15 5.94 -0.25
C SER A 365 30.10 7.24 0.53
N ASN A 366 31.15 7.51 1.32
CA ASN A 366 31.34 8.76 2.05
C ASN A 366 30.24 9.11 3.07
N LEU A 367 29.63 8.11 3.71
CA LEU A 367 28.64 8.28 4.79
C LEU A 367 29.11 9.26 5.89
N ASP A 368 30.42 9.32 6.20
CA ASP A 368 31.01 10.30 7.14
C ASP A 368 30.82 11.79 6.75
N ASN A 369 30.54 12.07 5.47
CA ASN A 369 30.23 13.42 4.96
C ASN A 369 28.72 13.66 4.78
N LEU A 370 27.90 12.64 5.02
CA LEU A 370 26.45 12.68 5.01
C LEU A 370 25.91 12.79 6.44
N LYS A 371 24.76 13.44 6.61
CA LYS A 371 24.01 13.38 7.87
C LYS A 371 22.51 13.40 7.58
N LEU A 372 21.82 12.32 7.91
CA LEU A 372 20.38 12.19 7.73
C LEU A 372 19.66 12.36 9.08
N THR A 373 18.48 12.96 9.07
CA THR A 373 17.60 13.12 10.24
C THR A 373 16.13 13.06 9.82
N GLN A 374 15.22 12.59 10.69
CA GLN A 374 13.78 12.60 10.43
C GLN A 374 13.08 13.60 11.36
N TRP A 375 12.29 14.53 10.80
CA TRP A 375 11.61 15.53 11.63
C TRP A 375 10.24 15.02 12.11
N SER A 376 10.08 14.88 13.41
CA SER A 376 8.85 14.34 14.02
C SER A 376 7.58 15.18 13.80
N LYS A 377 7.69 16.43 13.30
CA LYS A 377 6.53 17.30 13.04
C LYS A 377 5.86 17.07 11.69
N ASN A 378 6.60 16.68 10.65
CA ASN A 378 6.06 16.42 9.29
C ASN A 378 6.40 15.00 8.77
N GLY A 379 7.31 14.27 9.44
CA GLY A 379 7.77 12.94 9.03
C GLY A 379 8.86 12.94 7.95
N HIS A 380 9.20 14.11 7.37
CA HIS A 380 10.15 14.23 6.28
C HIS A 380 11.57 13.87 6.75
N PHE A 381 12.38 13.35 5.83
CA PHE A 381 13.79 13.08 6.07
C PHE A 381 14.65 14.18 5.45
N TYR A 382 15.65 14.67 6.18
CA TYR A 382 16.57 15.72 5.76
C TYR A 382 18.02 15.21 5.79
N LEU A 383 18.66 15.19 4.63
CA LEU A 383 20.04 14.78 4.40
C LEU A 383 20.92 16.00 4.13
N TYR A 384 21.85 16.30 5.03
CA TYR A 384 22.95 17.21 4.71
C TYR A 384 24.03 16.51 3.88
N VAL A 385 24.34 17.06 2.71
CA VAL A 385 25.45 16.64 1.84
C VAL A 385 26.52 17.73 1.84
N LYS A 386 27.73 17.37 2.30
CA LYS A 386 28.86 18.30 2.47
C LYS A 386 29.66 18.53 1.17
N GLU A 387 28.99 18.96 0.10
CA GLU A 387 29.63 19.28 -1.19
C GLU A 387 29.58 20.79 -1.51
N LYS A 388 30.75 21.43 -1.68
CA LYS A 388 30.82 22.86 -2.04
C LYS A 388 30.72 23.05 -3.55
N VAL A 389 29.50 23.21 -4.04
CA VAL A 389 29.15 23.33 -5.47
C VAL A 389 28.27 24.57 -5.74
N SER A 390 27.97 24.85 -7.01
CA SER A 390 26.95 25.85 -7.37
C SER A 390 25.55 25.34 -7.09
N TRP A 391 24.58 26.26 -7.03
CA TRP A 391 23.19 25.92 -6.76
C TRP A 391 22.60 24.97 -7.81
N THR A 392 22.87 25.18 -9.11
CA THR A 392 22.35 24.27 -10.15
C THR A 392 22.94 22.86 -10.06
N ILE A 393 24.20 22.71 -9.62
CA ILE A 393 24.78 21.40 -9.34
C ILE A 393 24.09 20.78 -8.12
N ALA A 394 23.97 21.51 -7.01
CA ALA A 394 23.27 21.01 -5.81
C ALA A 394 21.82 20.59 -6.10
N TYR A 395 21.13 21.31 -7.00
CA TYR A 395 19.75 21.06 -7.40
C TYR A 395 19.56 19.76 -8.21
N ASP A 396 20.49 19.43 -9.11
CA ASP A 396 20.51 18.14 -9.81
C ASP A 396 21.01 17.03 -8.86
N ARG A 397 22.09 17.30 -8.12
CA ARG A 397 22.75 16.37 -7.18
C ARG A 397 21.82 15.87 -6.07
N ALA A 398 20.87 16.69 -5.61
CA ALA A 398 19.86 16.27 -4.65
C ALA A 398 18.98 15.11 -5.17
N LYS A 399 18.80 15.01 -6.49
CA LYS A 399 17.97 14.02 -7.18
C LYS A 399 18.71 12.73 -7.54
N ASP A 400 20.02 12.67 -7.27
CA ASP A 400 20.83 11.43 -7.29
C ASP A 400 20.51 10.51 -6.10
N TYR A 401 19.77 11.00 -5.10
CA TYR A 401 19.43 10.27 -3.89
C TYR A 401 18.00 9.72 -3.92
N LYS A 402 17.82 8.52 -3.37
CA LYS A 402 16.50 7.98 -2.98
C LYS A 402 16.54 7.36 -1.60
N LEU A 403 15.46 7.49 -0.84
CA LEU A 403 15.30 6.90 0.48
C LEU A 403 13.97 6.14 0.52
N GLY A 404 14.01 4.82 0.63
CA GLY A 404 12.80 3.98 0.58
C GLY A 404 11.97 4.20 -0.69
N GLY A 405 12.62 4.49 -1.83
CA GLY A 405 12.00 4.82 -3.11
C GLY A 405 11.60 6.29 -3.31
N GLU A 406 11.46 7.10 -2.24
CA GLU A 406 11.18 8.53 -2.34
C GLU A 406 12.40 9.26 -2.92
N ARG A 407 12.23 10.15 -3.90
CA ARG A 407 13.37 10.84 -4.53
C ARG A 407 13.72 12.13 -3.82
N GLY A 408 15.01 12.28 -3.53
CA GLY A 408 15.57 13.49 -2.99
C GLY A 408 15.32 14.73 -3.85
N TYR A 409 14.99 15.85 -3.20
CA TYR A 409 14.95 17.19 -3.79
C TYR A 409 15.73 18.16 -2.89
N LEU A 410 16.12 19.35 -3.38
CA LEU A 410 16.74 20.33 -2.49
C LEU A 410 15.70 20.80 -1.46
N ALA A 411 16.05 20.83 -0.18
CA ALA A 411 15.06 21.08 0.86
C ALA A 411 14.31 22.42 0.67
N THR A 412 13.00 22.38 0.90
CA THR A 412 12.13 23.55 1.01
C THR A 412 12.04 23.94 2.49
N ILE A 413 11.63 25.18 2.77
CA ILE A 413 11.53 25.67 4.15
C ILE A 413 10.37 26.65 4.27
N ILE A 414 9.27 26.21 4.86
CA ILE A 414 8.02 26.96 5.04
C ILE A 414 7.82 27.47 6.47
N THR A 415 8.57 26.97 7.48
CA THR A 415 8.46 27.44 8.88
C THR A 415 9.79 27.81 9.56
N ASN A 416 9.71 28.61 10.64
CA ASN A 416 10.87 28.91 11.50
C ASN A 416 11.32 27.70 12.34
N ASP A 417 10.40 26.77 12.64
CA ASP A 417 10.70 25.57 13.43
C ASP A 417 11.55 24.59 12.60
N GLU A 418 11.13 24.37 11.35
CA GLU A 418 11.83 23.60 10.31
C GLU A 418 13.20 24.19 10.01
N LEU A 419 13.28 25.51 9.79
CA LEU A 419 14.54 26.24 9.65
C LEU A 419 15.43 26.05 10.89
N SER A 420 14.86 26.07 12.10
CA SER A 420 15.62 25.87 13.33
C SER A 420 16.14 24.44 13.46
N TYR A 421 15.36 23.47 12.99
CA TYR A 421 15.59 22.03 13.03
C TYR A 421 16.64 21.56 12.01
N ILE A 422 16.49 21.83 10.70
CA ILE A 422 17.51 21.40 9.71
C ILE A 422 18.89 22.00 10.03
N LEU A 423 18.91 23.15 10.70
CA LEU A 423 20.10 23.81 11.21
C LEU A 423 20.69 23.20 12.51
N THR A 424 20.28 21.98 12.90
CA THR A 424 21.02 21.13 13.85
C THR A 424 22.08 20.27 13.14
N LEU A 425 21.83 19.87 11.89
CA LEU A 425 22.67 18.95 11.10
C LEU A 425 24.09 19.49 10.87
N GLN A 426 24.23 20.75 10.45
CA GLN A 426 25.45 21.31 9.87
C GLN A 426 25.79 22.69 10.44
N THR A 427 27.06 23.12 10.37
CA THR A 427 27.50 24.46 10.76
C THR A 427 28.05 25.25 9.55
N GLY A 428 27.41 26.36 9.20
CA GLY A 428 27.74 27.18 8.03
C GLY A 428 26.53 27.49 7.14
N GLN A 429 26.81 27.93 5.91
CA GLN A 429 25.79 28.23 4.90
C GLN A 429 25.50 26.98 4.08
N THR A 430 24.25 26.80 3.64
CA THR A 430 23.81 25.56 2.96
C THR A 430 22.70 25.87 1.98
N TRP A 431 22.75 25.25 0.79
CA TRP A 431 21.75 25.46 -0.26
C TRP A 431 20.37 24.89 0.10
N THR A 432 19.35 25.52 -0.48
CA THR A 432 17.93 25.15 -0.42
C THR A 432 17.34 25.18 -1.83
N ALA A 433 16.11 24.71 -2.05
CA ALA A 433 15.46 24.81 -3.35
C ALA A 433 15.08 26.23 -3.80
N GLY A 434 15.29 27.25 -2.97
CA GLY A 434 14.86 28.60 -3.28
C GLY A 434 15.69 29.23 -4.40
N THR A 435 15.03 29.86 -5.37
CA THR A 435 15.68 30.62 -6.44
C THR A 435 14.76 31.70 -6.99
N ARG A 436 15.32 32.69 -7.69
CA ARG A 436 14.58 33.54 -8.63
C ARG A 436 14.94 33.27 -10.09
N LEU A 437 15.77 32.26 -10.36
CA LEU A 437 16.09 31.85 -11.73
C LEU A 437 14.88 31.21 -12.39
N ILE A 438 14.72 31.43 -13.69
CA ILE A 438 13.70 30.79 -14.53
C ILE A 438 14.39 30.29 -15.81
N MET A 439 13.79 29.29 -16.47
CA MET A 439 14.29 28.73 -17.71
C MET A 439 14.36 29.79 -18.82
N LYS A 440 15.23 29.58 -19.83
CA LYS A 440 15.48 30.60 -20.88
C LYS A 440 14.23 30.98 -21.66
N ASP A 441 13.29 30.05 -21.86
CA ASP A 441 11.97 30.32 -22.46
C ASP A 441 11.11 31.26 -21.59
N GLY A 442 11.10 31.05 -20.26
CA GLY A 442 10.31 31.78 -19.28
C GLY A 442 9.51 30.89 -18.33
N SER A 443 9.57 29.57 -18.49
CA SER A 443 9.02 28.61 -17.54
C SER A 443 9.79 28.60 -16.21
N ILE A 444 9.12 28.23 -15.13
CA ILE A 444 9.78 28.02 -13.82
C ILE A 444 10.58 26.71 -13.83
N ILE A 445 11.61 26.65 -12.99
CA ILE A 445 12.29 25.39 -12.66
C ILE A 445 11.34 24.59 -11.75
N ASN A 446 11.10 23.32 -12.09
CA ASN A 446 9.92 22.57 -11.63
C ASN A 446 10.25 21.12 -11.18
N ASP A 447 11.21 20.98 -10.27
CA ASP A 447 11.80 19.73 -9.78
C ASP A 447 12.28 18.72 -10.86
N THR A 448 12.41 19.16 -12.11
CA THR A 448 13.05 18.39 -13.19
C THR A 448 14.55 18.68 -13.18
N PRO A 449 15.45 17.68 -13.22
CA PRO A 449 16.89 17.92 -13.35
C PRO A 449 17.23 18.69 -14.63
N PHE A 450 18.23 19.57 -14.58
CA PHE A 450 18.76 20.26 -15.76
C PHE A 450 19.41 19.28 -16.76
N LYS A 451 20.04 18.20 -16.26
CA LYS A 451 20.79 17.16 -17.02
C LYS A 451 22.03 17.67 -17.78
N ARG A 452 22.04 18.92 -18.22
CA ARG A 452 23.16 19.60 -18.88
C ARG A 452 23.26 21.05 -18.41
N ILE A 453 24.15 21.29 -17.45
CA ILE A 453 24.46 22.63 -16.94
C ILE A 453 25.43 23.32 -17.91
N THR A 454 24.93 24.30 -18.66
CA THR A 454 25.70 25.14 -19.61
C THR A 454 25.19 26.57 -19.60
N ASN A 455 25.99 27.53 -20.11
CA ASN A 455 25.53 28.92 -20.17
C ASN A 455 24.25 29.08 -21.01
N GLY A 456 23.40 30.03 -20.61
CA GLY A 456 22.19 30.41 -21.32
C GLY A 456 20.95 29.55 -21.06
N ILE A 457 21.00 28.48 -20.25
CA ILE A 457 19.84 27.63 -19.93
C ILE A 457 18.78 28.34 -19.06
N VAL A 458 19.19 29.31 -18.26
CA VAL A 458 18.34 30.10 -17.35
C VAL A 458 18.55 31.61 -17.54
N LYS A 459 17.67 32.40 -16.91
CA LYS A 459 17.69 33.86 -16.83
C LYS A 459 17.13 34.29 -15.46
N TYR A 460 17.37 35.54 -15.04
CA TYR A 460 16.72 36.08 -13.84
C TYR A 460 15.21 36.24 -14.05
N GLY A 461 14.42 35.68 -13.14
CA GLY A 461 13.02 36.00 -12.91
C GLY A 461 12.83 37.16 -11.93
N GLN A 462 11.57 37.42 -11.57
CA GLN A 462 11.19 38.57 -10.75
C GLN A 462 10.93 38.26 -9.27
N ASP A 463 10.48 37.05 -8.94
CA ASP A 463 10.17 36.63 -7.58
C ASP A 463 11.05 35.44 -7.16
N TYR A 464 11.29 35.31 -5.86
CA TYR A 464 11.90 34.10 -5.29
C TYR A 464 10.82 33.05 -5.00
N TYR A 465 11.08 31.82 -5.38
CA TYR A 465 10.17 30.68 -5.26
C TYR A 465 10.95 29.38 -4.99
N TRP A 466 10.26 28.35 -4.50
CA TRP A 466 10.82 26.99 -4.38
C TRP A 466 10.82 26.30 -5.75
N ALA A 467 11.99 25.89 -6.24
CA ALA A 467 12.14 25.24 -7.54
C ALA A 467 12.09 23.69 -7.49
N ALA A 468 11.93 23.13 -6.30
CA ALA A 468 11.98 21.71 -5.99
C ALA A 468 10.93 21.38 -4.92
N GLY A 469 10.65 20.09 -4.69
CA GLY A 469 9.78 19.63 -3.61
C GLY A 469 8.27 19.85 -3.85
N PRO A 470 7.43 19.49 -2.86
CA PRO A 470 5.98 19.70 -2.88
C PRO A 470 5.59 21.17 -3.08
N GLU A 471 6.40 22.10 -2.56
CA GLU A 471 6.20 23.55 -2.67
C GLU A 471 6.60 24.14 -4.04
N THR A 472 6.93 23.31 -5.04
CA THR A 472 7.39 23.76 -6.36
C THR A 472 6.50 24.85 -6.96
N GLY A 473 7.09 26.03 -7.22
CA GLY A 473 6.42 27.22 -7.74
C GLY A 473 5.87 28.18 -6.67
N ALA A 474 5.81 27.78 -5.40
CA ALA A 474 5.34 28.64 -4.31
C ALA A 474 6.36 29.74 -3.97
N LYS A 475 5.89 30.97 -3.72
CA LYS A 475 6.74 32.15 -3.49
C LYS A 475 7.29 32.19 -2.06
N ILE A 476 8.58 32.53 -1.94
CA ILE A 476 9.27 32.66 -0.65
C ILE A 476 9.01 34.06 -0.08
N VAL A 477 7.97 34.17 0.75
CA VAL A 477 7.47 35.46 1.31
C VAL A 477 7.89 35.73 2.76
N SER A 478 8.62 34.83 3.40
CA SER A 478 9.07 34.97 4.80
C SER A 478 10.40 34.25 5.05
N LEU A 479 10.81 34.10 6.32
CA LEU A 479 12.09 33.51 6.77
C LEU A 479 13.39 34.23 6.35
N TRP A 480 13.27 35.30 5.55
CA TRP A 480 14.37 36.15 5.09
C TRP A 480 15.11 36.89 6.22
N GLY A 481 16.41 37.12 6.00
CA GLY A 481 17.23 38.01 6.81
C GLY A 481 16.77 39.47 6.77
N SER A 482 17.23 40.27 7.74
CA SER A 482 16.89 41.70 7.81
C SER A 482 17.48 42.49 6.64
N GLY A 483 16.66 42.72 5.61
CA GLY A 483 17.03 43.39 4.35
C GLY A 483 16.97 42.46 3.13
N GLU A 484 16.77 41.17 3.34
CA GLU A 484 16.73 40.15 2.29
C GLU A 484 15.29 39.91 1.77
N PRO A 485 15.13 39.44 0.51
CA PRO A 485 16.18 39.17 -0.46
C PRO A 485 16.61 40.44 -1.21
N ASN A 486 17.87 40.84 -1.06
CA ASN A 486 18.34 42.15 -1.50
C ASN A 486 18.78 42.19 -2.99
N ARG A 487 19.09 41.03 -3.59
CA ARG A 487 19.50 40.87 -5.01
C ARG A 487 20.82 41.59 -5.35
N ALA A 488 21.83 41.53 -4.49
CA ALA A 488 23.03 42.37 -4.61
C ALA A 488 23.71 42.22 -5.98
N PRO A 489 24.24 43.31 -6.57
CA PRO A 489 25.13 43.23 -7.72
C PRO A 489 26.47 42.64 -7.30
N ILE A 490 26.91 41.59 -7.99
CA ILE A 490 28.14 40.87 -7.64
C ILE A 490 29.36 41.55 -8.27
N SER A 491 30.41 41.76 -7.47
CA SER A 491 31.68 42.39 -7.85
C SER A 491 32.88 41.43 -7.87
N TYR A 492 32.64 40.14 -7.65
CA TYR A 492 33.65 39.08 -7.60
C TYR A 492 33.31 37.93 -8.57
N ALA A 493 34.29 37.09 -8.91
CA ALA A 493 34.04 35.91 -9.73
C ALA A 493 33.31 34.82 -8.93
N ALA A 494 32.43 34.05 -9.57
CA ALA A 494 31.81 32.87 -8.97
C ALA A 494 32.82 31.74 -8.73
N LEU A 495 32.51 30.82 -7.80
CA LEU A 495 33.27 29.58 -7.60
C LEU A 495 33.09 28.63 -8.80
N ASN A 496 31.90 28.61 -9.41
CA ASN A 496 31.61 27.97 -10.68
C ASN A 496 30.90 28.96 -11.62
N GLY A 497 31.60 29.44 -12.64
CA GLY A 497 31.08 30.41 -13.62
C GLY A 497 30.35 29.82 -14.82
N THR A 498 29.95 28.53 -14.79
CA THR A 498 29.43 27.81 -15.97
C THR A 498 28.20 28.47 -16.59
N ILE A 499 27.30 29.04 -15.77
CA ILE A 499 26.13 29.79 -16.24
C ILE A 499 26.41 31.30 -16.17
N ALA A 500 27.38 31.77 -16.94
CA ALA A 500 27.86 33.15 -16.95
C ALA A 500 26.75 34.23 -17.02
N ASP A 501 25.65 33.98 -17.74
CA ASP A 501 24.50 34.87 -17.90
C ASP A 501 23.86 35.31 -16.55
N VAL A 502 24.01 34.52 -15.48
CA VAL A 502 23.33 34.74 -14.18
C VAL A 502 24.28 34.96 -12.99
N GLN A 503 25.56 35.23 -13.25
CA GLN A 503 26.59 35.46 -12.21
C GLN A 503 26.73 36.93 -11.77
N GLY A 504 25.93 37.84 -12.32
CA GLY A 504 26.02 39.28 -12.05
C GLY A 504 25.19 39.78 -10.84
N GLN A 505 24.27 38.95 -10.32
CA GLN A 505 23.43 39.28 -9.17
C GLN A 505 23.12 38.03 -8.33
N GLU A 506 22.85 38.24 -7.04
CA GLU A 506 22.31 37.22 -6.15
C GLU A 506 20.98 36.67 -6.68
N SER A 507 20.82 35.34 -6.68
CA SER A 507 19.78 34.66 -7.48
C SER A 507 19.29 33.32 -6.93
N CYS A 508 20.05 32.66 -6.04
CA CYS A 508 19.68 31.40 -5.40
C CYS A 508 19.72 31.52 -3.88
N VAL A 509 18.99 30.67 -3.16
CA VAL A 509 18.73 30.83 -1.72
C VAL A 509 19.50 29.82 -0.89
N MET A 510 20.20 30.34 0.12
CA MET A 510 20.85 29.55 1.15
C MET A 510 20.23 29.85 2.52
N VAL A 511 20.27 28.88 3.43
CA VAL A 511 20.19 29.18 4.86
C VAL A 511 21.54 29.67 5.37
N ARG A 512 21.51 30.59 6.34
CA ARG A 512 22.68 30.93 7.15
C ARG A 512 22.56 30.22 8.50
N ASN A 513 23.52 29.38 8.85
CA ASN A 513 23.68 28.89 10.22
C ASN A 513 24.84 29.59 10.92
N THR A 514 24.58 30.83 11.33
CA THR A 514 25.47 31.64 12.18
C THR A 514 24.65 32.19 13.35
N ASN A 515 25.02 33.34 13.90
CA ASN A 515 24.20 34.08 14.87
C ASN A 515 22.83 34.51 14.30
N ILE A 516 22.63 34.44 12.97
CA ILE A 516 21.39 34.79 12.28
C ILE A 516 20.93 33.52 11.53
N LYS A 517 19.87 32.87 12.03
CA LYS A 517 19.20 31.72 11.39
C LYS A 517 18.09 32.22 10.46
N THR A 518 18.44 32.56 9.22
CA THR A 518 17.48 33.06 8.20
C THR A 518 17.88 32.60 6.78
N LEU A 519 16.96 32.78 5.83
CA LEU A 519 17.24 32.73 4.40
C LEU A 519 18.05 33.97 3.96
N ASN A 520 18.91 33.80 2.96
CA ASN A 520 19.65 34.84 2.25
C ASN A 520 19.68 34.47 0.77
N ASP A 521 19.46 35.41 -0.16
CA ASP A 521 19.84 35.18 -1.55
C ASP A 521 21.35 35.38 -1.73
N ILE A 522 21.93 34.66 -2.68
CA ILE A 522 23.36 34.68 -3.00
C ILE A 522 23.56 34.25 -4.48
N ILE A 523 24.76 34.44 -5.03
CA ILE A 523 25.10 34.09 -6.42
C ILE A 523 24.97 32.59 -6.72
N GLU A 524 24.30 32.21 -7.81
CA GLU A 524 24.12 30.82 -8.27
C GLU A 524 25.42 30.00 -8.24
N GLY A 525 26.49 30.54 -8.82
CA GLY A 525 27.79 29.88 -8.94
C GLY A 525 28.57 29.70 -7.64
N ASN A 526 27.99 30.06 -6.48
CA ASN A 526 28.59 30.06 -5.14
C ASN A 526 29.79 31.04 -4.98
N VAL A 527 30.12 31.38 -3.74
CA VAL A 527 31.18 32.35 -3.38
C VAL A 527 32.53 31.63 -3.23
N PRO A 528 33.61 32.07 -3.92
CA PRO A 528 34.94 31.47 -3.80
C PRO A 528 35.53 31.50 -2.38
N GLY A 529 36.49 30.60 -2.13
CA GLY A 529 37.15 30.48 -0.84
C GLY A 529 36.26 29.78 0.20
N ASN A 530 36.38 30.17 1.47
CA ASN A 530 35.55 29.73 2.59
C ASN A 530 35.16 31.00 3.37
N THR A 531 33.95 31.53 3.14
CA THR A 531 33.44 32.77 3.75
C THR A 531 32.14 32.51 4.52
N ASP A 532 31.64 33.49 5.29
CA ASP A 532 30.33 33.42 5.98
C ASP A 532 29.11 33.60 5.05
N ILE A 533 29.36 33.60 3.74
CA ILE A 533 28.39 33.57 2.64
C ILE A 533 28.71 32.48 1.60
N THR A 534 29.67 31.58 1.87
CA THR A 534 29.99 30.44 0.99
C THR A 534 29.14 29.23 1.41
N ALA A 535 28.22 28.77 0.54
CA ALA A 535 27.49 27.53 0.81
C ALA A 535 28.45 26.34 0.83
N GLY A 536 28.58 25.67 1.98
CA GLY A 536 29.53 24.57 2.21
C GLY A 536 28.98 23.17 1.93
N GLY A 537 27.70 23.10 1.56
CA GLY A 537 26.93 21.89 1.33
C GLY A 537 25.49 22.25 0.92
N PHE A 538 24.64 21.23 0.83
CA PHE A 538 23.22 21.37 0.52
C PHE A 538 22.38 20.42 1.37
N PHE A 539 21.10 20.76 1.57
CA PHE A 539 20.12 19.83 2.15
C PHE A 539 19.33 19.15 1.04
N VAL A 540 19.26 17.83 1.10
CA VAL A 540 18.30 17.01 0.36
C VAL A 540 17.15 16.67 1.30
N GLU A 541 15.93 16.68 0.80
CA GLU A 541 14.71 16.34 1.53
C GLU A 541 13.98 15.19 0.81
N PHE A 542 13.31 14.33 1.58
CA PHE A 542 12.51 13.21 1.10
C PHE A 542 11.14 13.21 1.80
N GLY A 543 10.09 12.84 1.07
CA GLY A 543 8.71 12.86 1.52
C GLY A 543 7.98 14.19 1.23
N GLY A 544 6.83 14.39 1.88
CA GLY A 544 6.01 15.60 1.79
C GLY A 544 5.12 15.71 0.54
N TYR A 545 5.38 14.89 -0.49
CA TYR A 545 4.47 14.75 -1.62
C TYR A 545 3.17 14.04 -1.21
N ALA A 546 2.08 14.33 -1.93
CA ALA A 546 0.85 13.53 -1.84
C ALA A 546 1.07 12.11 -2.41
N ASP A 547 0.22 11.16 -2.03
CA ASP A 547 0.33 9.77 -2.47
C ASP A 547 0.42 9.63 -4.00
N GLY A 548 1.43 8.88 -4.46
CA GLY A 548 1.73 8.70 -5.89
C GLY A 548 2.30 9.94 -6.61
N ALA A 549 2.44 11.08 -5.95
CA ALA A 549 3.01 12.30 -6.54
C ALA A 549 4.53 12.46 -6.35
N ASP A 550 5.16 11.64 -5.49
CA ASP A 550 6.62 11.67 -5.29
C ASP A 550 7.36 11.30 -6.60
N PRO A 551 8.29 12.13 -7.10
CA PRO A 551 8.99 11.88 -8.36
C PRO A 551 9.91 10.65 -8.41
N GLY A 552 10.15 9.99 -7.27
CA GLY A 552 10.83 8.68 -7.17
C GLY A 552 9.90 7.50 -7.44
N GLN A 553 8.58 7.72 -7.31
CA GLN A 553 7.53 6.71 -7.47
C GLN A 553 7.77 5.46 -6.57
N PRO A 554 7.86 5.63 -5.24
CA PRO A 554 8.01 4.51 -4.32
C PRO A 554 6.85 3.52 -4.46
N ASP A 555 7.16 2.24 -4.57
CA ASP A 555 6.18 1.17 -4.62
C ASP A 555 5.57 1.00 -3.23
N ASN A 556 4.33 1.47 -3.05
CA ASN A 556 3.59 1.35 -1.80
C ASN A 556 3.30 -0.12 -1.43
N THR A 557 3.33 -1.07 -2.38
CA THR A 557 3.17 -2.49 -2.03
C THR A 557 4.40 -3.02 -1.27
N LYS A 558 5.58 -2.42 -1.47
CA LYS A 558 6.84 -2.77 -0.82
C LYS A 558 7.05 -2.09 0.54
N LYS A 559 5.97 -1.80 1.25
CA LYS A 559 5.91 -1.22 2.59
C LYS A 559 5.17 -2.15 3.55
N GLY A 560 5.53 -2.10 4.83
CA GLY A 560 4.81 -2.76 5.92
C GLY A 560 5.02 -2.01 7.21
N GLU A 561 3.99 -1.95 8.05
CA GLU A 561 4.03 -1.18 9.29
C GLU A 561 3.14 -1.79 10.37
N THR A 562 3.34 -1.36 11.62
CA THR A 562 2.52 -1.76 12.75
C THR A 562 2.59 -0.72 13.87
N ASN A 563 1.49 -0.57 14.59
CA ASN A 563 1.34 0.39 15.69
C ASN A 563 0.67 -0.32 16.87
N VAL A 564 1.47 -0.77 17.85
CA VAL A 564 0.96 -1.57 18.97
C VAL A 564 1.02 -0.80 20.29
N LEU A 565 -0.09 -0.82 21.03
CA LEU A 565 -0.13 -0.40 22.43
C LEU A 565 0.69 -1.39 23.28
N VAL A 566 1.62 -0.88 24.07
CA VAL A 566 2.54 -1.71 24.85
C VAL A 566 1.86 -2.19 26.14
N ALA A 567 1.47 -3.46 26.16
CA ALA A 567 0.89 -4.15 27.32
C ALA A 567 1.72 -5.40 27.69
N PRO A 568 2.88 -5.26 28.37
CA PRO A 568 3.79 -6.38 28.53
C PRO A 568 3.32 -7.39 29.57
N MET A 569 3.55 -8.67 29.30
CA MET A 569 3.17 -9.78 30.17
C MET A 569 4.35 -10.33 30.97
N ASP A 570 4.04 -10.86 32.16
CA ASP A 570 4.99 -11.68 32.92
C ASP A 570 5.22 -13.01 32.19
N ALA A 571 6.50 -13.34 31.94
CA ALA A 571 6.94 -14.54 31.23
C ALA A 571 6.21 -15.81 31.69
N GLU A 572 5.68 -16.56 30.73
CA GLU A 572 5.01 -17.84 30.95
C GLU A 572 5.94 -19.02 30.63
N ALA A 573 6.82 -18.83 29.64
CA ALA A 573 7.78 -19.82 29.20
C ALA A 573 9.18 -19.23 28.92
N VAL A 574 10.17 -20.11 28.88
CA VAL A 574 11.56 -19.83 28.53
C VAL A 574 12.06 -20.86 27.52
N ILE A 575 12.79 -20.40 26.50
CA ILE A 575 13.53 -21.26 25.55
C ILE A 575 14.96 -20.73 25.47
N ASN A 576 15.94 -21.58 25.79
CA ASN A 576 17.38 -21.25 25.74
C ASN A 576 17.76 -19.95 26.50
N GLY A 577 16.99 -19.58 27.53
CA GLY A 577 17.16 -18.35 28.34
C GLY A 577 16.35 -17.13 27.86
N VAL A 578 15.79 -17.17 26.65
CA VAL A 578 14.86 -16.14 26.12
C VAL A 578 13.47 -16.35 26.72
N LYS A 579 12.79 -15.26 27.08
CA LYS A 579 11.46 -15.29 27.74
C LYS A 579 10.33 -15.06 26.76
N TYR A 580 9.21 -15.74 26.99
CA TYR A 580 8.01 -15.64 26.17
C TYR A 580 6.76 -15.57 27.07
N ALA A 581 5.80 -14.74 26.68
CA ALA A 581 4.44 -14.72 27.19
C ALA A 581 3.53 -14.21 26.07
N PRO A 582 2.35 -14.81 25.83
CA PRO A 582 1.86 -16.06 26.42
C PRO A 582 2.72 -17.29 26.06
N LEU A 583 2.37 -18.47 26.59
CA LEU A 583 3.01 -19.75 26.20
C LEU A 583 2.92 -20.03 24.68
N ALA A 584 1.91 -19.51 23.98
CA ALA A 584 1.75 -19.71 22.54
C ALA A 584 2.94 -19.16 21.73
N ASP A 585 3.40 -17.95 22.02
CA ASP A 585 4.55 -17.29 21.38
C ASP A 585 5.85 -18.12 21.50
N ALA A 586 6.00 -18.86 22.60
CA ALA A 586 7.10 -19.80 22.80
C ALA A 586 6.96 -21.03 21.88
N LEU A 587 5.77 -21.65 21.84
CA LEU A 587 5.50 -22.85 21.05
C LEU A 587 5.59 -22.59 19.53
N ASP A 588 5.22 -21.39 19.09
CA ASP A 588 5.40 -20.97 17.71
C ASP A 588 6.89 -20.80 17.36
N THR A 589 7.65 -20.08 18.19
CA THR A 589 9.10 -19.85 18.00
C THR A 589 9.95 -21.13 18.13
N ALA A 590 9.53 -22.10 18.94
CA ALA A 590 10.29 -23.32 19.24
C ALA A 590 10.64 -24.15 17.99
N GLN A 591 11.92 -24.53 17.89
CA GLN A 591 12.46 -25.39 16.85
C GLN A 591 12.51 -26.87 17.29
N ALA A 592 12.75 -27.78 16.34
CA ALA A 592 12.85 -29.21 16.64
C ALA A 592 14.06 -29.50 17.56
N GLY A 593 13.78 -29.96 18.77
CA GLY A 593 14.79 -30.23 19.81
C GLY A 593 14.93 -29.15 20.88
N ASP A 594 14.26 -28.00 20.75
CA ASP A 594 14.19 -27.01 21.82
C ASP A 594 13.44 -27.55 23.05
N THR A 595 13.87 -27.12 24.24
CA THR A 595 13.12 -27.34 25.48
C THR A 595 12.37 -26.06 25.86
N VAL A 596 11.04 -26.14 25.92
CA VAL A 596 10.17 -25.06 26.39
C VAL A 596 9.93 -25.25 27.90
N GLU A 597 10.62 -24.48 28.72
CA GLU A 597 10.45 -24.49 30.18
C GLU A 597 9.28 -23.58 30.57
N ILE A 598 8.24 -24.12 31.22
CA ILE A 598 7.15 -23.31 31.78
C ILE A 598 7.59 -22.75 33.13
N VAL A 599 7.55 -21.43 33.28
CA VAL A 599 8.13 -20.69 34.43
C VAL A 599 7.09 -20.02 35.33
N LYS A 600 5.80 -20.36 35.17
CA LYS A 600 4.65 -19.72 35.80
C LYS A 600 3.58 -20.76 36.13
N ASP A 601 3.08 -20.76 37.37
CA ASP A 601 2.14 -21.78 37.89
C ASP A 601 0.83 -21.89 37.09
N ASN A 602 0.40 -20.79 36.47
CA ASN A 602 -0.75 -20.72 35.58
C ASN A 602 -0.35 -19.99 34.29
N VAL A 603 -0.54 -20.63 33.15
CA VAL A 603 -0.26 -20.07 31.82
C VAL A 603 -1.55 -19.71 31.09
N THR A 604 -1.45 -18.86 30.07
CA THR A 604 -2.55 -18.53 29.17
C THR A 604 -2.93 -19.76 28.34
N ALA A 605 -4.23 -20.02 28.20
CA ALA A 605 -4.72 -21.22 27.52
C ALA A 605 -4.42 -21.16 26.01
N VAL A 606 -3.75 -22.19 25.49
CA VAL A 606 -3.41 -22.30 24.06
C VAL A 606 -4.57 -22.96 23.31
N THR A 607 -5.40 -22.16 22.63
CA THR A 607 -6.49 -22.65 21.76
C THR A 607 -5.97 -22.95 20.36
N GLY A 608 -6.37 -24.09 19.77
CA GLY A 608 -6.02 -24.49 18.40
C GLY A 608 -4.55 -24.94 18.18
N GLY A 609 -3.63 -24.53 19.05
CA GLY A 609 -2.21 -24.91 18.95
C GLY A 609 -1.98 -26.43 19.04
N THR A 610 -1.46 -27.01 17.96
CA THR A 610 -1.02 -28.41 17.94
C THR A 610 0.42 -28.50 18.41
N LEU A 611 0.71 -29.34 19.40
CA LEU A 611 2.10 -29.64 19.79
C LEU A 611 2.83 -30.27 18.59
N LYS A 612 3.86 -29.58 18.08
CA LYS A 612 4.80 -30.10 17.08
C LYS A 612 5.33 -31.45 17.58
N LYS A 613 5.06 -32.54 16.86
CA LYS A 613 5.57 -33.87 17.25
C LYS A 613 7.09 -33.90 17.10
N VAL A 614 7.75 -34.36 18.16
CA VAL A 614 9.19 -34.64 18.24
C VAL A 614 9.49 -35.98 17.57
#